data_AF-Q1J2P5-F1
#
_entry.id   AF-Q1J2P5-F1
#
_cell.length_a   1.000
_cell.length_b   1.000
_cell.length_c   1.000
_cell.angle_alpha   90.00
_cell.angle_beta   90.00
_cell.angle_gamma   90.00
#
_symmetry.space_group_name_H-M   'P 1'
#
loop_
_entity.id
_entity.type
_entity.pdbx_description
1 polymer ?
#
loop_
_entity_poly.entity_id
_entity_poly.type
_entity_poly.pdbx_seq_one_letter_code
_entity_poly.pdbx_strand_id
1 'polypeptide(L)' 'MGENKRVRGIIESLEEQIRLHLDKIANELARETPDHGLIRHWNKEIQTWTERADKLRKRLPNRR' A
#
# COMPACT_ATOMS: atom_id res chain seq x y z
N MET A 1 -4.62 25.78 2.15
CA MET A 1 -4.14 24.47 1.66
C MET A 1 -5.32 23.51 1.68
N GLY A 2 -5.84 23.11 0.52
CA GLY A 2 -7.09 22.33 0.44
C GLY A 2 -6.93 20.90 0.93
N GLU A 3 -7.97 20.37 1.57
CA GLU A 3 -8.04 19.00 2.11
C GLU A 3 -7.67 17.94 1.06
N ASN A 4 -7.99 18.18 -0.22
CA ASN A 4 -7.63 17.30 -1.33
C ASN A 4 -6.11 17.11 -1.50
N LYS A 5 -5.29 18.14 -1.23
CA LYS A 5 -3.82 18.01 -1.31
C LYS A 5 -3.28 17.11 -0.20
N ARG A 6 -3.87 17.20 1.00
CA ARG A 6 -3.50 16.34 2.14
C ARG A 6 -3.90 14.89 1.89
N VAL A 7 -5.11 14.67 1.38
CA VAL A 7 -5.60 13.32 1.04
C VAL A 7 -4.71 12.67 -0.03
N ARG A 8 -4.30 13.41 -1.07
CA ARG A 8 -3.35 12.92 -2.08
C ARG A 8 -2.02 12.51 -1.47
N GLY A 9 -1.40 13.36 -0.64
CA GLY A 9 -0.13 13.01 0.01
C GLY A 9 -0.22 11.77 0.89
N ILE A 10 -1.35 11.55 1.58
CA ILE A 10 -1.58 10.33 2.36
C ILE A 10 -1.68 9.11 1.45
N ILE A 11 -2.38 9.21 0.31
CA ILE A 11 -2.47 8.13 -0.68
C ILE A 11 -1.07 7.79 -1.19
N GLU A 12 -0.28 8.80 -1.59
CA GLU A 12 1.09 8.61 -2.09
C GLU A 12 1.98 7.91 -1.06
N SER A 13 1.90 8.30 0.22
CA SER A 13 2.65 7.62 1.29
C SER A 13 2.20 6.18 1.52
N LEU A 14 0.89 5.88 1.41
CA LEU A 14 0.38 4.51 1.51
C LEU A 14 0.85 3.66 0.33
N GLU A 15 0.82 4.21 -0.89
CA GLU A 15 1.30 3.54 -2.10
C GLU A 15 2.80 3.25 -2.03
N GLU A 16 3.60 4.15 -1.48
CA GLU A 16 5.03 3.91 -1.26
C GLU A 16 5.27 2.77 -0.25
N GLN A 17 4.52 2.74 0.86
CA GLN A 17 4.62 1.63 1.82
C GLN A 17 4.19 0.29 1.21
N ILE A 18 3.14 0.28 0.41
CA ILE A 18 2.70 -0.92 -0.34
C ILE A 18 3.82 -1.39 -1.27
N ARG A 19 4.43 -0.49 -2.03
CA ARG A 19 5.53 -0.82 -2.94
C ARG A 19 6.72 -1.42 -2.21
N LEU A 20 7.10 -0.86 -1.07
CA LEU A 20 8.18 -1.39 -0.23
C LEU A 20 7.87 -2.81 0.27
N HIS A 21 6.61 -3.10 0.63
CA HIS A 21 6.23 -4.44 1.08
C HIS A 21 6.16 -5.44 -0.07
N LEU A 22 5.71 -5.01 -1.25
CA LEU A 22 5.74 -5.84 -2.45
C LEU A 22 7.19 -6.21 -2.83
N ASP A 23 8.12 -5.26 -2.74
CA ASP A 23 9.55 -5.51 -2.97
C ASP A 23 10.12 -6.50 -1.94
N LYS A 24 9.80 -6.33 -0.64
CA LYS A 24 10.18 -7.29 0.41
C LYS A 24 9.63 -8.69 0.15
N ILE A 25 8.35 -8.81 -0.27
CA ILE A 25 7.75 -10.09 -0.63
C ILE A 25 8.48 -10.71 -1.81
N ALA A 26 8.79 -9.93 -2.85
CA ALA A 26 9.49 -10.42 -4.03
C ALA A 26 10.90 -10.93 -3.68
N ASN A 27 11.64 -10.19 -2.86
CA ASN A 27 12.95 -10.61 -2.37
C ASN A 27 12.86 -11.87 -1.51
N GLU A 28 11.87 -11.96 -0.62
CA GLU A 28 11.69 -13.13 0.25
C GLU A 28 11.32 -14.39 -0.56
N LEU A 29 10.45 -14.24 -1.56
CA LEU A 29 10.08 -15.33 -2.47
C LEU A 29 11.24 -15.82 -3.34
N ALA A 30 12.26 -15.00 -3.56
CA ALA A 30 13.46 -15.38 -4.30
C ALA A 30 14.49 -16.15 -3.45
N ARG A 31 14.28 -16.26 -2.13
CA ARG A 31 15.17 -17.02 -1.23
C ARG A 31 14.94 -18.52 -1.41
N GLU A 32 15.97 -19.31 -1.10
CA GLU A 32 15.92 -20.78 -1.18
C GLU A 32 14.86 -21.38 -0.22
N THR A 33 14.64 -20.72 0.92
CA THR A 33 13.60 -21.07 1.91
C THR A 33 12.81 -19.83 2.30
N PRO A 34 11.74 -19.48 1.56
CA PRO A 34 10.93 -18.28 1.82
C PRO A 34 10.13 -18.41 3.13
N ASP A 35 10.09 -17.35 3.93
CA ASP A 35 9.20 -17.29 5.10
C ASP A 35 7.77 -16.88 4.69
N HIS A 36 6.93 -17.90 4.49
CA HIS A 36 5.52 -17.70 4.15
C HIS A 36 4.71 -17.00 5.26
N GLY A 37 5.14 -17.09 6.52
CA GLY A 37 4.49 -16.38 7.64
C GLY A 37 4.68 -14.87 7.52
N LEU A 38 5.91 -14.46 7.21
CA LEU A 38 6.30 -13.08 6.97
C LEU A 38 5.64 -12.51 5.70
N ILE A 39 5.64 -13.29 4.62
CA ILE A 39 4.93 -12.92 3.38
C ILE A 39 3.43 -12.73 3.62
N ARG A 40 2.81 -13.60 4.42
CA ARG A 40 1.38 -13.48 4.78
C ARG A 40 1.11 -12.25 5.65
N HIS A 41 2.03 -11.92 6.55
CA HIS A 41 1.95 -10.71 7.36
C HIS A 41 1.96 -9.46 6.47
N TRP A 42 2.97 -9.34 5.61
CA TRP A 42 3.09 -8.21 4.68
C TRP A 42 1.90 -8.12 3.71
N ASN A 43 1.36 -9.25 3.24
CA ASN A 43 0.15 -9.24 2.42
C ASN A 43 -1.07 -8.64 3.15
N LYS A 44 -1.25 -8.94 4.44
CA LYS A 44 -2.36 -8.36 5.22
C LYS A 44 -2.20 -6.85 5.39
N GLU A 45 -0.98 -6.38 5.59
CA GLU A 45 -0.68 -4.95 5.67
C GLU A 45 -0.95 -4.26 4.33
N ILE A 46 -0.47 -4.83 3.23
CA ILE A 46 -0.74 -4.35 1.86
C ILE A 46 -2.25 -4.26 1.61
N GLN A 47 -3.01 -5.30 1.96
CA GLN A 47 -4.46 -5.30 1.76
C GLN A 47 -5.13 -4.14 2.54
N THR A 48 -4.79 -4.00 3.82
CA THR A 48 -5.34 -2.96 4.70
C THR A 48 -5.02 -1.55 4.17
N TRP A 49 -3.78 -1.32 3.74
CA TRP A 49 -3.37 -0.03 3.18
C TRP A 49 -3.99 0.24 1.82
N THR A 50 -4.13 -0.79 0.98
CA THR A 50 -4.79 -0.68 -0.32
C THR A 50 -6.25 -0.28 -0.15
N GLU A 51 -6.99 -0.93 0.75
CA GLU A 51 -8.37 -0.56 1.08
C GLU A 51 -8.48 0.88 1.62
N ARG A 52 -7.50 1.30 2.42
CA ARG A 52 -7.45 2.68 2.94
C ARG A 52 -7.19 3.69 1.82
N ALA A 53 -6.25 3.40 0.93
CA ALA A 53 -5.93 4.25 -0.23
C ALA A 53 -7.12 4.36 -1.19
N ASP A 54 -7.82 3.25 -1.47
CA ASP A 54 -9.03 3.24 -2.28
C ASP A 54 -10.15 4.11 -1.68
N LYS A 55 -10.42 3.96 -0.37
CA LYS A 55 -11.39 4.80 0.35
C LYS A 55 -11.03 6.29 0.27
N LEU A 56 -9.75 6.63 0.40
CA LEU A 56 -9.28 8.01 0.28
C LEU A 56 -9.39 8.54 -1.15
N ARG A 57 -9.07 7.70 -2.16
CA ARG A 57 -9.25 8.04 -3.58
C ARG A 57 -10.70 8.32 -3.92
N LYS A 58 -11.64 7.53 -3.41
CA LYS A 58 -13.10 7.74 -3.59
C LYS A 58 -13.60 9.04 -2.98
N ARG A 59 -12.92 9.58 -1.97
CA ARG A 59 -13.26 10.87 -1.34
C ARG A 59 -12.74 12.07 -2.12
N LEU A 60 -11.76 11.88 -3.01
CA LEU A 60 -11.34 12.96 -3.89
C LEU A 60 -12.44 13.17 -4.93
N PRO A 61 -12.93 14.42 -5.12
CA PRO A 61 -13.90 14.69 -6.17
C PRO A 61 -13.27 14.27 -7.50
N ASN A 62 -13.92 13.31 -8.15
CA ASN A 62 -13.57 12.81 -9.46
C ASN A 62 -13.75 13.96 -10.44
N ARG A 63 -12.70 14.76 -10.66
CA ARG A 63 -12.69 15.75 -11.72
C ARG A 63 -12.44 14.99 -13.03
N ARG A 64 -13.48 14.30 -13.48
CA ARG A 64 -13.56 13.69 -14.81
C ARG A 64 -14.17 14.69 -15.76
#